data_AF-A0A958R145-F1
#
_entry.id   AF-A0A958R145-F1
#
_cell.length_a   1.000
_cell.length_b   1.000
_cell.length_c   1.000
_cell.angle_alpha   90.00
_cell.angle_beta   90.00
_cell.angle_gamma   90.00
#
_symmetry.space_group_name_H-M   'P 1'
#
loop_
_entity.id
_entity.type
_entity.pdbx_description
1 polymer ?
#
loop_
_entity_poly.entity_id
_entity_poly.type
_entity_poly.pdbx_seq_one_letter_code
_entity_poly.pdbx_strand_id
1 'polypeptide(L)'
;MDQVKDLKRGDLLFKEGEKITHVYVVQSGKVSLFLERSGRKIEIMEGKTSHVMGEAALFTNNAKHLLSAEAAGPCKILEVPIEVMKAQVDSSQPGVKLVVKSLVEGTKQNCQAIRSLKMDKDNSPCPQFSIPTLFCVLALVAKNSGHPVEGQDGHLQLDWTTVKIYTTRMFRESLSRVQHVVELLKKLGKAEMRFEKNEDEIDELVSVTLFDVQLLEDFAEFYQYNLYKPGKSEIIYVDPLALKVARALVELGKDLETDFRGAVRMEYDKLLKDVKEQFRFDLKSLHLDALEKKGLFVKRQSTDKGEVFLSFDKVEFQDMLRFWQIIAEIDKWNEKGFVDLNEKAEEEAVDDKAKCPACQGEITDAHNFCPSCGHKLAA
;
A
#
# COMPACT_ATOMS: atom_id res chain seq x y z
N MET A 1 -7.15 47.44 -3.06
CA MET A 1 -8.60 47.28 -2.93
C MET A 1 -8.81 45.85 -2.48
N ASP A 2 -9.45 45.66 -1.34
CA ASP A 2 -9.72 44.32 -0.82
C ASP A 2 -10.88 43.74 -1.62
N GLN A 3 -10.70 42.53 -2.16
CA GLN A 3 -11.69 41.91 -3.04
C GLN A 3 -12.33 40.73 -2.30
N VAL A 4 -13.66 40.75 -2.19
CA VAL A 4 -14.41 39.57 -1.72
C VAL A 4 -14.71 38.69 -2.92
N LYS A 5 -14.35 37.41 -2.81
CA LYS A 5 -14.63 36.36 -3.80
C LYS A 5 -15.59 35.35 -3.21
N ASP A 6 -16.65 35.07 -3.96
CA ASP A 6 -17.51 33.92 -3.73
C ASP A 6 -16.94 32.73 -4.51
N LEU A 7 -16.64 31.62 -3.81
CA LEU A 7 -16.09 30.40 -4.37
C LEU A 7 -17.08 29.23 -4.24
N LYS A 8 -17.06 28.34 -5.22
CA LYS A 8 -17.79 27.07 -5.22
C LYS A 8 -16.85 25.93 -4.84
N ARG A 9 -17.44 24.79 -4.44
CA ARG A 9 -16.66 23.58 -4.11
C ARG A 9 -15.71 23.21 -5.26
N GLY A 10 -14.44 23.01 -4.95
CA GLY A 10 -13.39 22.65 -5.90
C GLY A 10 -12.66 23.83 -6.52
N ASP A 11 -13.10 25.08 -6.29
CA ASP A 11 -12.36 26.26 -6.75
C ASP A 11 -11.04 26.38 -5.98
N LEU A 12 -9.94 26.44 -6.72
CA LEU A 12 -8.58 26.51 -6.19
C LEU A 12 -8.19 27.97 -5.90
N LEU A 13 -7.66 28.22 -4.71
CA LEU A 13 -7.16 29.55 -4.32
C LEU A 13 -5.68 29.72 -4.69
N PHE A 14 -4.84 28.73 -4.37
CA PHE A 14 -3.40 28.71 -4.64
C PHE A 14 -2.84 27.30 -4.51
N LYS A 15 -1.65 27.07 -5.05
CA LYS A 15 -0.93 25.79 -4.95
C LYS A 15 0.27 25.86 -4.02
N GLU A 16 0.63 24.70 -3.46
CA GLU A 16 1.91 24.52 -2.76
C GLU A 16 3.08 25.02 -3.62
N GLY A 17 3.99 25.77 -3.00
CA GLY A 17 5.20 26.27 -3.65
C GLY A 17 5.02 27.53 -4.47
N GLU A 18 3.78 27.98 -4.72
CA GLU A 18 3.51 29.27 -5.34
C GLU A 18 3.93 30.42 -4.42
N LYS A 19 4.42 31.51 -5.02
CA LYS A 19 4.79 32.72 -4.27
C LYS A 19 3.53 33.36 -3.69
N ILE A 20 3.57 33.68 -2.41
CA ILE A 20 2.46 34.36 -1.75
C ILE A 20 2.41 35.81 -2.23
N THR A 21 1.29 36.20 -2.84
CA THR A 21 1.00 37.56 -3.32
C THR A 21 -0.14 38.22 -2.56
N HIS A 22 -1.01 37.42 -1.94
CA HIS A 22 -2.18 37.88 -1.20
C HIS A 22 -2.30 37.15 0.13
N VAL A 23 -2.91 37.81 1.11
CA VAL A 23 -3.44 37.20 2.32
C VAL A 23 -4.92 36.91 2.09
N TYR A 24 -5.34 35.71 2.46
CA TYR A 24 -6.70 35.23 2.29
C TYR A 24 -7.34 35.07 3.66
N VAL A 25 -8.54 35.61 3.84
CA VAL A 25 -9.32 35.44 5.07
C VAL A 25 -10.67 34.80 4.73
N VAL A 26 -10.98 33.68 5.37
CA VAL A 26 -12.28 33.03 5.20
C VAL A 26 -13.35 33.83 5.94
N GLN A 27 -14.27 34.47 5.22
CA GLN A 27 -15.39 35.18 5.84
C GLN A 27 -16.55 34.23 6.18
N SER A 28 -16.79 33.22 5.34
CA SER A 28 -17.77 32.16 5.60
C SER A 28 -17.47 30.91 4.78
N GLY A 29 -17.97 29.76 5.23
CA GLY A 29 -17.75 28.48 4.57
C GLY A 29 -16.48 27.77 5.03
N LYS A 30 -15.95 26.90 4.16
CA LYS A 30 -14.85 25.97 4.47
C LYS A 30 -13.85 25.89 3.31
N VAL A 31 -12.58 25.87 3.63
CA VAL A 31 -11.46 25.70 2.70
C VAL A 31 -10.66 24.49 3.14
N SER A 32 -10.35 23.58 2.21
CA SER A 32 -9.44 22.46 2.46
C SER A 32 -8.02 22.88 2.12
N LEU A 33 -7.09 22.67 3.05
CA LEU A 33 -5.66 22.88 2.87
C LEU A 33 -4.99 21.52 2.72
N PHE A 34 -4.38 21.26 1.57
CA PHE A 34 -3.93 19.93 1.18
C PHE A 34 -2.54 19.92 0.52
N LEU A 35 -1.93 18.74 0.46
CA LEU A 35 -0.78 18.44 -0.39
C LEU A 35 -1.23 17.58 -1.57
N GLU A 36 -0.67 17.82 -2.74
CA GLU A 36 -0.90 16.97 -3.91
C GLU A 36 0.34 16.11 -4.14
N ARG A 37 0.20 14.79 -4.07
CA ARG A 37 1.27 13.81 -4.30
C ARG A 37 0.72 12.69 -5.16
N SER A 38 1.45 12.34 -6.22
CA SER A 38 1.08 11.24 -7.14
C SER A 38 -0.39 11.29 -7.62
N GLY A 39 -0.92 12.50 -7.88
CA GLY A 39 -2.29 12.72 -8.34
C GLY A 39 -3.40 12.60 -7.27
N ARG A 40 -3.06 12.38 -5.99
CA ARG A 40 -4.01 12.36 -4.87
C ARG A 40 -3.83 13.58 -3.96
N LYS A 41 -4.94 14.12 -3.45
CA LYS A 41 -4.98 15.22 -2.47
C LYS A 41 -4.97 14.64 -1.05
N ILE A 42 -3.94 14.97 -0.30
CA ILE A 42 -3.80 14.63 1.13
C ILE A 42 -4.22 15.86 1.92
N GLU A 43 -5.42 15.85 2.50
CA GLU A 43 -5.90 16.94 3.32
C GLU A 43 -5.06 17.07 4.59
N ILE A 44 -4.45 18.23 4.80
CA ILE A 44 -3.61 18.53 5.95
C ILE A 44 -4.44 19.19 7.04
N MET A 45 -5.27 20.17 6.69
CA MET A 45 -6.14 20.86 7.63
C MET A 45 -7.32 21.52 6.93
N GLU A 46 -8.35 21.87 7.70
CA GLU A 46 -9.53 22.60 7.23
C GLU A 46 -9.51 24.03 7.79
N GLY A 47 -9.61 25.02 6.91
CA GLY A 47 -9.83 26.43 7.25
C GLY A 47 -11.31 26.77 7.31
N LYS A 48 -11.75 27.40 8.41
CA LYS A 48 -13.14 27.85 8.64
C LYS A 48 -13.18 29.37 8.76
N THR A 49 -14.35 29.96 9.04
CA THR A 49 -14.51 31.39 9.30
C THR A 49 -13.40 31.96 10.19
N SER A 50 -12.86 33.12 9.80
CA SER A 50 -11.73 33.83 10.41
C SER A 50 -10.37 33.13 10.28
N HIS A 51 -10.28 32.02 9.55
CA HIS A 51 -8.98 31.43 9.22
C HIS A 51 -8.25 32.31 8.22
N VAL A 52 -6.98 32.60 8.51
CA VAL A 52 -6.10 33.45 7.70
C VAL A 52 -5.04 32.56 7.05
N MET A 53 -4.80 32.76 5.76
CA MET A 53 -3.81 32.03 4.98
C MET A 53 -2.93 33.02 4.22
N GLY A 54 -1.64 32.71 4.06
CA GLY A 54 -0.66 33.58 3.39
C GLY A 54 0.01 34.58 4.33
N GLU A 55 -0.26 34.50 5.63
CA GLU A 55 0.28 35.35 6.69
C GLU A 55 1.81 35.25 6.81
N ALA A 56 2.40 34.13 6.42
CA ALA A 56 3.86 33.94 6.41
C ALA A 56 4.60 35.00 5.57
N ALA A 57 3.96 35.52 4.52
CA ALA A 57 4.55 36.53 3.65
C ALA A 57 4.66 37.91 4.29
N LEU A 58 3.96 38.17 5.41
CA LEU A 58 4.01 39.44 6.14
C LEU A 58 5.41 39.69 6.70
N PHE A 59 6.10 38.63 7.15
CA PHE A 59 7.42 38.74 7.80
C PHE A 59 8.55 38.00 7.07
N THR A 60 8.22 37.19 6.06
CA THR A 60 9.22 36.48 5.25
C THR A 60 9.20 36.97 3.81
N ASN A 61 10.34 37.46 3.31
CA ASN A 61 10.48 37.84 1.90
C ASN A 61 10.44 36.61 1.01
N ASN A 62 9.76 36.72 -0.14
CA ASN A 62 9.58 35.62 -1.11
C ASN A 62 9.00 34.34 -0.48
N ALA A 63 8.14 34.48 0.54
CA ALA A 63 7.45 33.35 1.12
C ALA A 63 6.60 32.62 0.07
N LYS A 64 6.54 31.29 0.21
CA LYS A 64 5.75 30.40 -0.63
C LYS A 64 4.67 29.73 0.20
N HIS A 65 3.56 29.39 -0.44
CA HIS A 65 2.51 28.60 0.19
C HIS A 65 3.05 27.22 0.57
N LEU A 66 2.86 26.82 1.83
CA LEU A 66 3.31 25.50 2.34
C LEU A 66 2.37 24.35 1.93
N LEU A 67 1.14 24.68 1.57
CA LEU A 67 0.04 23.79 1.21
C LEU A 67 -0.72 24.41 0.02
N SER A 68 -1.46 23.58 -0.71
CA SER A 68 -2.49 24.05 -1.65
C SER A 68 -3.79 24.34 -0.90
N ALA A 69 -4.63 25.23 -1.42
CA ALA A 69 -5.91 25.57 -0.82
C ALA A 69 -7.04 25.53 -1.86
N GLU A 70 -8.14 24.86 -1.54
CA GLU A 70 -9.36 24.86 -2.36
C GLU A 70 -10.62 24.98 -1.51
N ALA A 71 -11.69 25.48 -2.11
CA ALA A 71 -12.99 25.54 -1.47
C ALA A 71 -13.56 24.12 -1.25
N ALA A 72 -13.81 23.74 0.01
CA ALA A 72 -14.43 22.45 0.36
C ALA A 72 -15.96 22.46 0.22
N GLY A 73 -16.53 23.64 -0.01
CA GLY A 73 -17.95 23.93 -0.20
C GLY A 73 -18.13 25.40 -0.61
N PRO A 74 -19.35 25.90 -0.78
CA PRO A 74 -19.59 27.33 -1.01
C PRO A 74 -18.96 28.18 0.10
N CYS A 75 -18.04 29.09 -0.25
CA CYS A 75 -17.33 29.92 0.72
C CYS A 75 -17.07 31.34 0.22
N LYS A 76 -16.91 32.28 1.14
CA LYS A 76 -16.56 33.67 0.86
C LYS A 76 -15.17 33.97 1.39
N ILE A 77 -14.29 34.42 0.50
CA ILE A 77 -12.89 34.71 0.82
C ILE A 77 -12.61 36.19 0.59
N LEU A 78 -12.01 36.83 1.58
CA LEU A 78 -11.43 38.16 1.43
C LEU A 78 -9.99 38.01 0.97
N GLU A 79 -9.67 38.54 -0.21
CA GLU A 79 -8.31 38.61 -0.75
C GLU A 79 -7.74 40.01 -0.51
N VAL A 80 -6.63 40.10 0.21
CA VAL A 80 -5.93 41.35 0.48
C VAL A 80 -4.51 41.27 -0.08
N PRO A 81 -4.09 42.19 -0.96
CA PRO A 81 -2.71 42.22 -1.45
C PRO A 81 -1.70 42.32 -0.31
N ILE A 82 -0.60 41.57 -0.42
CA ILE A 82 0.38 41.45 0.68
C ILE A 82 1.02 42.81 1.03
N GLU A 83 1.18 43.69 0.06
CA GLU A 83 1.75 45.03 0.23
C GLU A 83 0.85 45.90 1.12
N VAL A 84 -0.47 45.77 0.97
CA VAL A 84 -1.47 46.49 1.78
C VAL A 84 -1.43 46.00 3.21
N MET A 85 -1.43 44.68 3.43
CA MET A 85 -1.33 44.10 4.78
C MET A 85 -0.01 44.43 5.45
N LYS A 86 1.12 44.40 4.71
CA LYS A 86 2.42 44.80 5.25
C LYS A 86 2.43 46.25 5.71
N ALA A 87 1.91 47.17 4.90
CA ALA A 87 1.80 48.57 5.28
C ALA A 87 0.98 48.75 6.58
N GLN A 88 -0.12 48.00 6.73
CA GLN A 88 -0.93 48.02 7.96
C GLN A 88 -0.14 47.49 9.17
N VAL A 89 0.53 46.34 9.04
CA VAL A 89 1.36 45.77 10.12
C VAL A 89 2.52 46.70 10.47
N ASP A 90 3.15 47.34 9.48
CA ASP A 90 4.25 48.28 9.69
C ASP A 90 3.81 49.58 10.35
N SER A 91 2.58 50.03 10.08
CA SER A 91 1.96 51.19 10.74
C SER A 91 1.46 50.91 12.17
N SER A 92 1.41 49.63 12.58
CA SER A 92 0.92 49.23 13.89
C SER A 92 1.93 49.53 15.02
N GLN A 93 1.44 49.61 16.26
CA GLN A 93 2.30 49.82 17.43
C GLN A 93 3.36 48.69 17.54
N PRO A 94 4.61 48.99 17.94
CA PRO A 94 5.69 47.99 17.99
C PRO A 94 5.35 46.71 18.74
N GLY A 95 4.60 46.82 19.85
CA GLY A 95 4.13 45.66 20.62
C GLY A 95 3.17 44.75 19.83
N VAL A 96 2.24 45.34 19.07
CA VAL A 96 1.29 44.60 18.22
C VAL A 96 2.05 43.86 17.12
N LYS A 97 3.00 44.53 16.46
CA LYS A 97 3.85 43.91 15.43
C LYS A 97 4.59 42.69 15.96
N LEU A 98 5.13 42.76 17.18
CA LEU A 98 5.85 41.67 17.81
C LEU A 98 4.92 40.48 18.13
N VAL A 99 3.73 40.74 18.66
CA VAL A 99 2.72 39.69 18.94
C VAL A 99 2.28 39.01 17.64
N VAL A 100 1.95 39.78 16.61
CA VAL A 100 1.54 39.23 15.31
C VAL A 100 2.65 38.40 14.68
N LYS A 101 3.91 38.88 14.73
CA LYS A 101 5.07 38.11 14.24
C LYS A 101 5.21 36.77 14.96
N SER A 102 5.11 36.76 16.29
CA SER A 102 5.17 35.53 17.09
C SER A 102 4.07 34.54 16.72
N LEU A 103 2.83 35.01 16.54
CA LEU A 103 1.71 34.17 16.10
C LEU A 103 1.90 33.61 14.69
N VAL A 104 2.42 34.41 13.75
CA VAL A 104 2.72 33.93 12.39
C VAL A 104 3.81 32.87 12.39
N GLU A 105 4.88 33.06 13.16
CA GLU A 105 5.95 32.07 13.30
C GLU A 105 5.44 30.78 13.95
N GLY A 106 4.62 30.89 15.00
CA GLY A 106 3.97 29.74 15.64
C GLY A 106 3.05 28.96 14.70
N THR A 107 2.20 29.66 13.92
CA THR A 107 1.33 29.03 12.92
C THR A 107 2.13 28.29 11.85
N LYS A 108 3.22 28.89 11.37
CA LYS A 108 4.13 28.26 10.41
C LYS A 108 4.75 26.98 10.97
N GLN A 109 5.27 27.02 12.21
CA GLN A 109 5.85 25.85 12.87
C GLN A 109 4.81 24.75 13.09
N ASN A 110 3.61 25.10 13.56
CA ASN A 110 2.52 24.15 13.75
C ASN A 110 2.08 23.51 12.43
N CYS A 111 1.99 24.29 11.36
CA CYS A 111 1.67 23.78 10.02
C CYS A 111 2.74 22.81 9.53
N GLN A 112 4.03 23.11 9.74
CA GLN A 112 5.13 22.20 9.42
C GLN A 112 5.10 20.92 10.27
N ALA A 113 4.78 21.02 11.57
CA ALA A 113 4.65 19.86 12.45
C ALA A 113 3.47 18.96 12.05
N ILE A 114 2.30 19.54 11.75
CA ILE A 114 1.13 18.79 11.25
C ILE A 114 1.44 18.13 9.91
N ARG A 115 2.14 18.85 9.02
CA ARG A 115 2.64 18.30 7.76
C ARG A 115 3.55 17.11 8.01
N SER A 116 4.55 17.23 8.89
CA SER A 116 5.45 16.12 9.23
C SER A 116 4.67 14.95 9.80
N LEU A 117 3.81 15.16 10.80
CA LEU A 117 3.03 14.08 11.42
C LEU A 117 2.10 13.37 10.44
N LYS A 118 1.55 14.09 9.46
CA LYS A 118 0.74 13.48 8.40
C LYS A 118 1.61 12.78 7.36
N MET A 119 2.76 13.33 6.99
CA MET A 119 3.70 12.73 6.03
C MET A 119 4.48 11.53 6.62
N ASP A 120 4.87 11.57 7.88
CA ASP A 120 5.57 10.49 8.60
C ASP A 120 4.69 9.26 8.81
N LYS A 121 3.36 9.44 8.78
CA LYS A 121 2.40 8.34 8.71
C LYS A 121 2.18 7.80 7.28
N ASP A 122 2.64 8.49 6.23
CA ASP A 122 2.21 8.31 4.82
C ASP A 122 3.38 8.21 3.81
N ASN A 123 4.59 7.80 4.18
CA ASN A 123 5.61 7.51 3.16
C ASN A 123 5.30 6.24 2.35
N SER A 124 4.48 5.35 2.90
CA SER A 124 3.99 4.13 2.24
C SER A 124 2.50 3.97 2.50
N PRO A 125 1.67 3.64 1.49
CA PRO A 125 0.24 3.36 1.63
C PRO A 125 -0.14 2.43 2.80
N CYS A 126 0.71 1.44 3.08
CA CYS A 126 0.58 0.47 4.16
C CYS A 126 1.93 0.29 4.89
N PRO A 127 2.23 1.13 5.90
CA PRO A 127 3.46 1.01 6.68
C PRO A 127 3.54 -0.32 7.43
N GLN A 128 4.76 -0.87 7.59
CA GLN A 128 4.96 -2.20 8.21
C GLN A 128 4.32 -2.33 9.60
N PHE A 129 4.35 -1.27 10.41
CA PHE A 129 3.74 -1.27 11.74
C PHE A 129 2.20 -1.26 11.71
N SER A 130 1.59 -0.78 10.62
CA SER A 130 0.14 -0.72 10.45
C SER A 130 -0.43 -2.01 9.87
N ILE A 131 0.35 -2.82 9.14
CA ILE A 131 -0.10 -4.08 8.54
C ILE A 131 -0.85 -4.97 9.54
N PRO A 132 -0.25 -5.40 10.67
CA PRO A 132 -0.95 -6.29 11.59
C PRO A 132 -2.20 -5.64 12.19
N THR A 133 -2.16 -4.34 12.46
CA THR A 133 -3.32 -3.60 12.97
C THR A 133 -4.48 -3.59 11.98
N LEU A 134 -4.23 -3.34 10.69
CA LEU A 134 -5.28 -3.29 9.67
C LEU A 134 -5.98 -4.64 9.50
N PHE A 135 -5.22 -5.73 9.48
CA PHE A 135 -5.79 -7.08 9.38
C PHE A 135 -6.53 -7.48 10.66
N CYS A 136 -5.99 -7.17 11.85
CA CYS A 136 -6.68 -7.36 13.13
C CYS A 136 -7.99 -6.57 13.22
N VAL A 137 -8.02 -5.31 12.78
CA VAL A 137 -9.24 -4.50 12.76
C VAL A 137 -10.30 -5.17 11.91
N LEU A 138 -9.95 -5.61 10.70
CA LEU A 138 -10.88 -6.27 9.80
C LEU A 138 -11.38 -7.60 10.38
N ALA A 139 -10.50 -8.42 10.96
CA ALA A 139 -10.86 -9.69 11.61
C ALA A 139 -11.77 -9.49 12.83
N LEU A 140 -11.47 -8.53 13.70
CA LEU A 140 -12.27 -8.24 14.89
C LEU A 140 -13.66 -7.72 14.52
N VAL A 141 -13.76 -6.84 13.52
CA VAL A 141 -15.06 -6.38 13.01
C VAL A 141 -15.83 -7.54 12.38
N ALA A 142 -15.14 -8.41 11.64
CA ALA A 142 -15.72 -9.62 11.07
C ALA A 142 -16.34 -10.54 12.12
N LYS A 143 -15.61 -10.83 13.20
CA LYS A 143 -16.07 -11.73 14.26
C LYS A 143 -17.20 -11.14 15.12
N ASN A 144 -17.18 -9.83 15.34
CA ASN A 144 -18.15 -9.20 16.24
C ASN A 144 -19.44 -8.74 15.54
N SER A 145 -19.37 -8.42 14.26
CA SER A 145 -20.49 -7.81 13.52
C SER A 145 -20.77 -8.49 12.18
N GLY A 146 -20.06 -9.56 11.85
CA GLY A 146 -20.30 -10.33 10.63
C GLY A 146 -21.51 -11.24 10.74
N HIS A 147 -22.25 -11.33 9.65
CA HIS A 147 -23.34 -12.28 9.47
C HIS A 147 -22.85 -13.49 8.68
N PRO A 148 -23.09 -14.73 9.13
CA PRO A 148 -22.76 -15.91 8.36
C PRO A 148 -23.57 -15.94 7.05
N VAL A 149 -22.92 -16.28 5.94
CA VAL A 149 -23.58 -16.41 4.65
C VAL A 149 -24.27 -17.76 4.56
N GLU A 150 -25.57 -17.78 4.24
CA GLU A 150 -26.33 -19.03 4.12
C GLU A 150 -25.70 -19.97 3.08
N GLY A 151 -25.39 -21.20 3.51
CA GLY A 151 -24.86 -22.25 2.63
C GLY A 151 -23.34 -22.22 2.42
N GLN A 152 -22.59 -21.29 3.05
CA GLN A 152 -21.13 -21.23 2.98
C GLN A 152 -20.53 -21.16 4.38
N ASP A 153 -20.02 -22.29 4.87
CA ASP A 153 -19.39 -22.36 6.19
C ASP A 153 -18.08 -21.55 6.22
N GLY A 154 -17.86 -20.80 7.29
CA GLY A 154 -16.71 -19.90 7.46
C GLY A 154 -16.79 -18.55 6.71
N HIS A 155 -17.77 -18.32 5.84
CA HIS A 155 -17.94 -17.05 5.13
C HIS A 155 -18.73 -16.04 5.97
N LEU A 156 -18.16 -14.86 6.18
CA LEU A 156 -18.77 -13.78 6.97
C LEU A 156 -19.01 -12.54 6.11
N GLN A 157 -20.26 -12.09 6.04
CA GLN A 157 -20.66 -10.86 5.38
C GLN A 157 -20.68 -9.70 6.38
N LEU A 158 -20.09 -8.58 5.98
CA LEU A 158 -19.98 -7.35 6.75
C LEU A 158 -20.69 -6.21 6.06
N ASP A 159 -21.50 -5.47 6.80
CA ASP A 159 -22.00 -4.17 6.37
C ASP A 159 -20.86 -3.15 6.39
N TRP A 160 -20.66 -2.46 5.26
CA TRP A 160 -19.55 -1.53 5.10
C TRP A 160 -19.71 -0.29 6.00
N THR A 161 -20.94 0.14 6.29
CA THR A 161 -21.19 1.24 7.24
C THR A 161 -20.67 0.89 8.64
N THR A 162 -20.89 -0.34 9.07
CA THR A 162 -20.36 -0.88 10.32
C THR A 162 -18.83 -0.89 10.30
N VAL A 163 -18.21 -1.41 9.24
CA VAL A 163 -16.74 -1.37 9.07
C VAL A 163 -16.19 0.06 9.14
N LYS A 164 -16.85 1.03 8.48
CA LYS A 164 -16.50 2.46 8.54
C LYS A 164 -16.50 2.97 9.98
N ILE A 165 -17.57 2.69 10.73
CA ILE A 165 -17.75 3.18 12.11
C ILE A 165 -16.67 2.60 13.04
N TYR A 166 -16.47 1.29 13.03
CA TYR A 166 -15.49 0.64 13.91
C TYR A 166 -14.06 1.07 13.58
N THR A 167 -13.69 1.07 12.29
CA THR A 167 -12.36 1.47 11.83
C THR A 167 -12.01 2.90 12.26
N THR A 168 -12.91 3.85 11.99
CA THR A 168 -12.61 5.27 12.21
C THR A 168 -12.81 5.72 13.66
N ARG A 169 -13.85 5.22 14.35
CA ARG A 169 -14.19 5.68 15.70
C ARG A 169 -13.52 4.86 16.79
N MET A 170 -13.47 3.54 16.67
CA MET A 170 -12.88 2.68 17.70
C MET A 170 -11.37 2.57 17.54
N PHE A 171 -10.92 2.20 16.34
CA PHE A 171 -9.50 1.91 16.10
C PHE A 171 -8.69 3.12 15.64
N ARG A 172 -9.36 4.22 15.25
CA ARG A 172 -8.75 5.46 14.75
C ARG A 172 -7.81 5.22 13.56
N GLU A 173 -8.14 4.21 12.76
CA GLU A 173 -7.40 3.86 11.55
C GLU A 173 -8.01 4.53 10.31
N SER A 174 -7.21 4.61 9.25
CA SER A 174 -7.69 5.18 7.99
C SER A 174 -8.65 4.22 7.30
N LEU A 175 -9.87 4.69 7.01
CA LEU A 175 -10.85 3.94 6.23
C LEU A 175 -10.30 3.55 4.86
N SER A 176 -9.54 4.45 4.21
CA SER A 176 -8.96 4.15 2.91
C SER A 176 -8.03 2.96 2.98
N ARG A 177 -7.21 2.81 4.04
CA ARG A 177 -6.29 1.67 4.16
C ARG A 177 -7.03 0.35 4.35
N VAL A 178 -8.06 0.33 5.18
CA VAL A 178 -8.90 -0.87 5.35
C VAL A 178 -9.59 -1.24 4.03
N GLN A 179 -10.07 -0.25 3.27
CA GLN A 179 -10.65 -0.52 1.94
C GLN A 179 -9.63 -1.16 1.00
N HIS A 180 -8.41 -0.64 0.92
CA HIS A 180 -7.36 -1.24 0.09
C HIS A 180 -6.97 -2.65 0.57
N VAL A 181 -7.00 -2.93 1.87
CA VAL A 181 -6.81 -4.30 2.38
C VAL A 181 -7.92 -5.23 1.87
N VAL A 182 -9.18 -4.78 1.86
CA VAL A 182 -10.29 -5.56 1.29
C VAL A 182 -10.12 -5.75 -0.22
N GLU A 183 -9.69 -4.73 -0.94
CA GLU A 183 -9.37 -4.81 -2.38
C GLU A 183 -8.26 -5.84 -2.65
N LEU A 184 -7.22 -5.85 -1.82
CA LEU A 184 -6.13 -6.82 -1.88
C LEU A 184 -6.65 -8.24 -1.62
N LEU A 185 -7.48 -8.43 -0.59
CA LEU A 185 -8.11 -9.72 -0.32
C LEU A 185 -9.03 -10.17 -1.47
N LYS A 186 -9.73 -9.24 -2.12
CA LYS A 186 -10.51 -9.53 -3.33
C LYS A 186 -9.63 -9.99 -4.49
N LYS A 187 -8.50 -9.31 -4.72
CA LYS A 187 -7.51 -9.71 -5.74
C LYS A 187 -6.97 -11.13 -5.50
N LEU A 188 -6.73 -11.49 -4.24
CA LEU A 188 -6.29 -12.83 -3.85
C LEU A 188 -7.43 -13.88 -3.79
N GLY A 189 -8.65 -13.51 -4.15
CA GLY A 189 -9.82 -14.41 -4.10
C GLY A 189 -10.21 -14.83 -2.68
N LYS A 190 -9.94 -13.98 -1.68
CA LYS A 190 -10.25 -14.18 -0.26
C LYS A 190 -11.42 -13.33 0.25
N ALA A 191 -11.88 -12.38 -0.56
CA ALA A 191 -13.01 -11.55 -0.25
C ALA A 191 -13.82 -11.20 -1.51
N GLU A 192 -15.08 -10.80 -1.29
CA GLU A 192 -15.95 -10.21 -2.30
C GLU A 192 -16.43 -8.84 -1.82
N MET A 193 -16.60 -7.90 -2.76
CA MET A 193 -17.08 -6.55 -2.49
C MET A 193 -18.36 -6.33 -3.29
N ARG A 194 -19.43 -5.90 -2.61
CA ARG A 194 -20.72 -5.58 -3.23
C ARG A 194 -20.94 -4.08 -3.25
N PHE A 195 -21.15 -3.55 -4.45
CA PHE A 195 -21.43 -2.15 -4.70
C PHE A 195 -22.89 -1.98 -5.09
N GLU A 196 -23.54 -0.93 -4.60
CA GLU A 196 -24.88 -0.53 -5.00
C GLU A 196 -24.85 0.94 -5.43
N LYS A 197 -25.74 1.29 -6.35
CA LYS A 197 -25.87 2.69 -6.79
C LYS A 197 -26.67 3.46 -5.75
N ASN A 198 -26.10 4.56 -5.27
CA ASN A 198 -26.83 5.50 -4.44
C ASN A 198 -27.79 6.38 -5.26
N GLU A 199 -28.52 7.29 -4.59
CA GLU A 199 -29.50 8.20 -5.22
C GLU A 199 -28.91 9.07 -6.34
N ASP A 200 -27.58 9.25 -6.35
CA ASP A 200 -26.83 10.03 -7.34
C ASP A 200 -26.21 9.16 -8.46
N GLU A 201 -26.61 7.89 -8.58
CA GLU A 201 -26.07 6.88 -9.52
C GLU A 201 -24.56 6.58 -9.35
N ILE A 202 -23.99 6.89 -8.20
CA ILE A 202 -22.59 6.59 -7.87
C ILE A 202 -22.53 5.23 -7.18
N ASP A 203 -21.63 4.36 -7.65
CA ASP A 203 -21.37 3.06 -7.02
C ASP A 203 -20.74 3.26 -5.64
N GLU A 204 -21.47 2.88 -4.58
CA GLU A 204 -20.99 2.88 -3.21
C GLU A 204 -20.82 1.45 -2.71
N LEU A 205 -19.71 1.18 -2.02
CA LEU A 205 -19.47 -0.10 -1.37
C LEU A 205 -20.47 -0.29 -0.21
N VAL A 206 -21.32 -1.30 -0.30
CA VAL A 206 -22.37 -1.57 0.70
C VAL A 206 -21.98 -2.70 1.63
N SER A 207 -21.41 -3.78 1.11
CA SER A 207 -21.00 -4.91 1.93
C SER A 207 -19.75 -5.62 1.41
N VAL A 208 -19.08 -6.31 2.33
CA VAL A 208 -17.87 -7.09 2.09
C VAL A 208 -18.09 -8.49 2.62
N THR A 209 -17.83 -9.51 1.81
CA THR A 209 -17.84 -10.91 2.27
C THR A 209 -16.41 -11.39 2.40
N LEU A 210 -16.03 -11.89 3.57
CA LEU A 210 -14.74 -12.50 3.82
C LEU A 210 -14.90 -14.03 3.81
N PHE A 211 -14.06 -14.73 3.07
CA PHE A 211 -14.17 -16.19 2.91
C PHE A 211 -13.41 -16.96 4.00
N ASP A 212 -12.38 -16.36 4.58
CA ASP A 212 -11.54 -16.98 5.59
C ASP A 212 -11.07 -15.91 6.58
N VAL A 213 -11.82 -15.73 7.68
CA VAL A 213 -11.48 -14.74 8.71
C VAL A 213 -10.32 -15.22 9.58
N GLN A 214 -10.11 -16.54 9.70
CA GLN A 214 -9.00 -17.09 10.48
C GLN A 214 -7.65 -16.73 9.83
N LEU A 215 -7.58 -16.81 8.49
CA LEU A 215 -6.41 -16.36 7.73
C LEU A 215 -5.97 -14.92 8.07
N LEU A 216 -6.92 -14.00 8.30
CA LEU A 216 -6.59 -12.61 8.63
C LEU A 216 -5.93 -12.50 10.01
N GLU A 217 -6.39 -13.27 10.99
CA GLU A 217 -5.81 -13.30 12.33
C GLU A 217 -4.45 -13.98 12.31
N ASP A 218 -4.35 -15.14 11.67
CA ASP A 218 -3.10 -15.90 11.57
C ASP A 218 -2.03 -15.06 10.86
N PHE A 219 -2.41 -14.35 9.80
CA PHE A 219 -1.52 -13.43 9.10
C PHE A 219 -1.09 -12.27 10.00
N ALA A 220 -2.02 -11.65 10.73
CA ALA A 220 -1.70 -10.52 11.61
C ALA A 220 -0.76 -10.94 12.74
N GLU A 221 -1.01 -12.10 13.37
CA GLU A 221 -0.14 -12.67 14.40
C GLU A 221 1.23 -13.03 13.83
N PHE A 222 1.26 -13.72 12.70
CA PHE A 222 2.50 -14.07 11.98
C PHE A 222 3.34 -12.83 11.68
N TYR A 223 2.72 -11.79 11.10
CA TYR A 223 3.43 -10.57 10.71
C TYR A 223 3.95 -9.84 11.95
N GLN A 224 3.10 -9.65 12.96
CA GLN A 224 3.47 -8.97 14.21
C GLN A 224 4.60 -9.71 14.93
N TYR A 225 4.52 -11.04 15.04
CA TYR A 225 5.54 -11.86 15.68
C TYR A 225 6.90 -11.72 15.00
N ASN A 226 6.95 -11.83 13.66
CA ASN A 226 8.20 -11.78 12.92
C ASN A 226 8.74 -10.35 12.75
N LEU A 227 7.89 -9.32 12.87
CA LEU A 227 8.32 -7.91 12.88
C LEU A 227 9.09 -7.55 14.16
N TYR A 228 8.60 -7.99 15.33
CA TYR A 228 9.19 -7.60 16.62
C TYR A 228 10.20 -8.62 17.18
N LYS A 229 10.20 -9.86 16.68
CA LYS A 229 11.15 -10.87 17.16
C LYS A 229 12.54 -10.64 16.55
N PRO A 230 13.58 -10.42 17.38
CA PRO A 230 14.94 -10.19 16.89
C PRO A 230 15.43 -11.36 16.02
N GLY A 231 16.01 -11.04 14.86
CA GLY A 231 16.61 -12.00 13.94
C GLY A 231 15.61 -12.80 13.08
N LYS A 232 14.31 -12.49 13.11
CA LYS A 232 13.27 -13.14 12.28
C LYS A 232 12.62 -12.25 11.23
N SER A 233 13.03 -10.98 11.13
CA SER A 233 12.46 -10.01 10.19
C SER A 233 12.63 -10.43 8.73
N GLU A 234 13.64 -11.24 8.39
CA GLU A 234 13.83 -11.74 7.02
C GLU A 234 12.63 -12.52 6.47
N ILE A 235 11.85 -13.16 7.33
CA ILE A 235 10.70 -14.01 6.93
C ILE A 235 9.55 -13.16 6.35
N ILE A 236 9.42 -11.91 6.79
CA ILE A 236 8.38 -10.97 6.31
C ILE A 236 8.82 -10.15 5.09
N TYR A 237 10.04 -10.38 4.57
CA TYR A 237 10.46 -9.85 3.28
C TYR A 237 10.34 -10.94 2.22
N VAL A 238 9.49 -10.73 1.22
CA VAL A 238 9.25 -11.71 0.18
C VAL A 238 10.44 -11.77 -0.78
N ASP A 239 11.02 -12.96 -0.92
CA ASP A 239 11.96 -13.27 -1.99
C ASP A 239 11.16 -13.87 -3.16
N PRO A 240 11.14 -13.25 -4.35
CA PRO A 240 10.39 -13.74 -5.51
C PRO A 240 10.75 -15.19 -5.89
N LEU A 241 12.02 -15.57 -5.71
CA LEU A 241 12.48 -16.93 -5.99
C LEU A 241 11.92 -17.92 -4.98
N ALA A 242 11.98 -17.59 -3.68
CA ALA A 242 11.43 -18.42 -2.62
C ALA A 242 9.91 -18.59 -2.77
N LEU A 243 9.19 -17.50 -3.10
CA LEU A 243 7.75 -17.54 -3.36
C LEU A 243 7.41 -18.47 -4.54
N LYS A 244 8.17 -18.39 -5.63
CA LYS A 244 7.97 -19.23 -6.82
C LYS A 244 8.18 -20.71 -6.50
N VAL A 245 9.23 -21.03 -5.73
CA VAL A 245 9.56 -22.41 -5.36
C VAL A 245 8.55 -22.96 -4.36
N ALA A 246 8.14 -22.18 -3.35
CA ALA A 246 7.10 -22.57 -2.40
C ALA A 246 5.77 -22.86 -3.12
N ARG A 247 5.38 -22.01 -4.08
CA ARG A 247 4.19 -22.24 -4.92
C ARG A 247 4.27 -23.56 -5.68
N ALA A 248 5.41 -23.84 -6.32
CA ALA A 248 5.59 -25.08 -7.07
C ALA A 248 5.50 -26.32 -6.18
N LEU A 249 6.12 -26.29 -4.99
CA LEU A 249 6.06 -27.41 -4.04
C LEU A 249 4.65 -27.64 -3.48
N VAL A 250 3.93 -26.57 -3.14
CA VAL A 250 2.56 -26.67 -2.61
C VAL A 250 1.58 -27.23 -3.65
N GLU A 251 1.64 -26.76 -4.89
CA GLU A 251 0.75 -27.25 -5.96
C GLU A 251 1.05 -28.71 -6.34
N LEU A 252 2.32 -29.07 -6.52
CA LEU A 252 2.70 -30.45 -6.84
C LEU A 252 2.50 -31.41 -5.65
N GLY A 253 2.50 -30.89 -4.42
CA GLY A 253 2.23 -31.63 -3.19
C GLY A 253 0.74 -31.71 -2.80
N LYS A 254 -0.16 -31.07 -3.56
CA LYS A 254 -1.58 -30.94 -3.19
C LYS A 254 -2.29 -32.27 -3.07
N ASP A 255 -2.04 -33.18 -4.02
CA ASP A 255 -2.72 -34.49 -4.11
C ASP A 255 -1.94 -35.63 -3.44
N LEU A 256 -0.80 -35.33 -2.81
CA LEU A 256 0.02 -36.33 -2.13
C LEU A 256 -0.43 -36.53 -0.67
N GLU A 257 -0.38 -37.78 -0.23
CA GLU A 257 -0.64 -38.17 1.16
C GLU A 257 0.45 -37.64 2.10
N THR A 258 0.03 -37.18 3.27
CA THR A 258 0.91 -36.71 4.33
C THR A 258 1.27 -37.85 5.28
N ASP A 259 2.51 -37.85 5.77
CA ASP A 259 2.92 -38.74 6.85
C ASP A 259 2.27 -38.35 8.20
N PHE A 260 2.55 -39.11 9.26
CA PHE A 260 2.02 -38.84 10.61
C PHE A 260 2.46 -37.49 11.19
N ARG A 261 3.47 -36.85 10.60
CA ARG A 261 3.99 -35.54 10.99
C ARG A 261 3.47 -34.42 10.08
N GLY A 262 2.58 -34.72 9.13
CA GLY A 262 2.07 -33.73 8.18
C GLY A 262 3.00 -33.47 6.99
N ALA A 263 4.09 -34.22 6.85
CA ALA A 263 5.06 -34.02 5.79
C ALA A 263 4.65 -34.78 4.51
N VAL A 264 4.78 -34.11 3.37
CA VAL A 264 4.62 -34.73 2.04
C VAL A 264 5.97 -35.22 1.57
N ARG A 265 6.01 -36.40 0.97
CA ARG A 265 7.22 -36.99 0.37
C ARG A 265 7.11 -37.02 -1.14
N MET A 266 8.11 -36.48 -1.82
CA MET A 266 8.19 -36.39 -3.28
C MET A 266 9.50 -36.99 -3.77
N GLU A 267 9.45 -37.71 -4.89
CA GLU A 267 10.64 -38.19 -5.59
C GLU A 267 11.31 -37.02 -6.33
N TYR A 268 12.61 -36.80 -6.10
CA TYR A 268 13.31 -35.60 -6.56
C TYR A 268 13.36 -35.51 -8.09
N ASP A 269 13.67 -36.61 -8.78
CA ASP A 269 13.79 -36.60 -10.25
C ASP A 269 12.46 -36.34 -10.94
N LYS A 270 11.36 -36.83 -10.36
CA LYS A 270 10.01 -36.54 -10.82
C LYS A 270 9.66 -35.07 -10.58
N LEU A 271 9.96 -34.54 -9.38
CA LEU A 271 9.76 -33.13 -9.07
C LEU A 271 10.50 -32.22 -10.05
N LEU A 272 11.77 -32.53 -10.38
CA LEU A 272 12.54 -31.72 -11.33
C LEU A 272 11.86 -31.61 -12.70
N LYS A 273 11.28 -32.72 -13.19
CA LYS A 273 10.52 -32.75 -14.45
C LYS A 273 9.22 -31.96 -14.35
N ASP A 274 8.43 -32.22 -13.30
CA ASP A 274 7.11 -31.59 -13.10
C ASP A 274 7.25 -30.07 -12.92
N VAL A 275 8.28 -29.60 -12.19
CA VAL A 275 8.56 -28.16 -12.03
C VAL A 275 8.97 -27.53 -13.36
N LYS A 276 9.78 -28.22 -14.16
CA LYS A 276 10.21 -27.73 -15.47
C LYS A 276 9.02 -27.65 -16.45
N GLU A 277 8.13 -28.63 -16.43
CA GLU A 277 6.96 -28.69 -17.31
C GLU A 277 5.87 -27.69 -16.90
N GLN A 278 5.51 -27.62 -15.61
CA GLN A 278 4.38 -26.81 -15.14
C GLN A 278 4.76 -25.36 -14.79
N PHE A 279 5.95 -25.14 -14.22
CA PHE A 279 6.38 -23.83 -13.71
C PHE A 279 7.50 -23.19 -14.54
N ARG A 280 8.02 -23.89 -15.56
CA ARG A 280 9.01 -23.41 -16.54
C ARG A 280 10.30 -22.86 -15.92
N PHE A 281 10.80 -23.49 -14.87
CA PHE A 281 12.13 -23.21 -14.33
C PHE A 281 12.84 -24.47 -13.84
N ASP A 282 14.18 -24.44 -13.81
CA ASP A 282 14.97 -25.57 -13.31
C ASP A 282 15.21 -25.41 -11.81
N LEU A 283 14.73 -26.37 -11.00
CA LEU A 283 14.93 -26.36 -9.55
C LEU A 283 16.39 -26.70 -9.19
N LYS A 284 17.13 -25.73 -8.63
CA LYS A 284 18.54 -25.87 -8.22
C LYS A 284 18.68 -25.94 -6.70
N SER A 285 19.85 -26.34 -6.20
CA SER A 285 20.14 -26.34 -4.75
C SER A 285 19.94 -24.96 -4.12
N LEU A 286 20.38 -23.91 -4.81
CA LEU A 286 20.22 -22.51 -4.39
C LEU A 286 18.77 -22.13 -4.10
N HIS A 287 17.81 -22.74 -4.80
CA HIS A 287 16.38 -22.46 -4.62
C HIS A 287 15.87 -23.04 -3.30
N LEU A 288 16.38 -24.21 -2.90
CA LEU A 288 16.06 -24.83 -1.62
C LEU A 288 16.77 -24.10 -0.48
N ASP A 289 18.01 -23.65 -0.70
CA ASP A 289 18.75 -22.83 0.28
C ASP A 289 18.03 -21.48 0.54
N ALA A 290 17.38 -20.91 -0.49
CA ALA A 290 16.57 -19.69 -0.35
C ALA A 290 15.33 -19.91 0.55
N LEU A 291 14.65 -21.06 0.41
CA LEU A 291 13.54 -21.43 1.30
C LEU A 291 14.01 -21.59 2.75
N GLU A 292 15.13 -22.27 2.96
CA GLU A 292 15.66 -22.52 4.31
C GLU A 292 16.06 -21.21 5.01
N LYS A 293 16.64 -20.25 4.29
CA LYS A 293 16.93 -18.91 4.81
C LYS A 293 15.67 -18.16 5.27
N LYS A 294 14.53 -18.44 4.63
CA LYS A 294 13.22 -17.88 4.97
C LYS A 294 12.45 -18.74 5.97
N GLY A 295 13.09 -19.77 6.53
CA GLY A 295 12.53 -20.62 7.60
C GLY A 295 11.71 -21.81 7.12
N LEU A 296 11.63 -22.06 5.80
CA LEU A 296 10.97 -23.22 5.23
C LEU A 296 11.97 -24.34 4.96
N PHE A 297 11.85 -25.45 5.70
CA PHE A 297 12.81 -26.54 5.64
C PHE A 297 12.36 -27.68 4.74
N VAL A 298 13.27 -28.14 3.87
CA VAL A 298 13.06 -29.31 3.02
C VAL A 298 14.10 -30.37 3.34
N LYS A 299 13.68 -31.53 3.84
CA LYS A 299 14.60 -32.63 4.14
C LYS A 299 14.85 -33.45 2.89
N ARG A 300 16.12 -33.73 2.60
CA ARG A 300 16.52 -34.66 1.53
C ARG A 300 16.89 -36.01 2.14
N GLN A 301 16.31 -37.08 1.62
CA GLN A 301 16.59 -38.46 2.05
C GLN A 301 16.97 -39.30 0.84
N SER A 302 18.18 -39.86 0.86
CA SER A 302 18.61 -40.86 -0.12
C SER A 302 18.25 -42.25 0.39
N THR A 303 17.67 -43.09 -0.46
CA THR A 303 17.43 -44.51 -0.16
C THR A 303 18.63 -45.35 -0.57
N ASP A 304 18.72 -46.57 -0.02
CA ASP A 304 19.78 -47.53 -0.37
C ASP A 304 19.79 -47.94 -1.86
N LYS A 305 18.70 -47.64 -2.58
CA LYS A 305 18.54 -47.86 -4.03
C LYS A 305 19.04 -46.70 -4.88
N GLY A 306 19.54 -45.62 -4.27
CA GLY A 306 20.03 -44.43 -4.95
C GLY A 306 18.95 -43.39 -5.32
N GLU A 307 17.70 -43.62 -4.93
CA GLU A 307 16.61 -42.66 -5.15
C GLU A 307 16.66 -41.55 -4.09
N VAL A 308 16.47 -40.30 -4.52
CA VAL A 308 16.44 -39.14 -3.62
C VAL A 308 15.00 -38.68 -3.46
N PHE A 309 14.58 -38.53 -2.21
CA PHE A 309 13.28 -37.99 -1.85
C PHE A 309 13.43 -36.65 -1.15
N LEU A 310 12.53 -35.72 -1.47
CA LEU A 310 12.32 -34.49 -0.71
C LEU A 310 11.09 -34.66 0.16
N SER A 311 11.19 -34.20 1.41
CA SER A 311 10.06 -34.12 2.32
C SER A 311 9.96 -32.77 3.00
N PHE A 312 8.76 -32.20 3.03
CA PHE A 312 8.47 -30.89 3.63
C PHE A 312 7.09 -30.91 4.31
N ASP A 313 6.88 -30.04 5.29
CA ASP A 313 5.60 -29.92 5.99
C ASP A 313 4.56 -29.24 5.09
N LYS A 314 3.44 -29.92 4.82
CA LYS A 314 2.44 -29.44 3.87
C LYS A 314 1.72 -28.19 4.37
N VAL A 315 1.37 -28.16 5.65
CA VAL A 315 0.56 -27.10 6.25
C VAL A 315 1.41 -25.84 6.39
N GLU A 316 2.64 -25.99 6.92
CA GLU A 316 3.56 -24.86 7.06
C GLU A 316 3.86 -24.18 5.73
N PHE A 317 4.10 -24.96 4.66
CA PHE A 317 4.34 -24.41 3.33
C PHE A 317 3.10 -23.73 2.74
N GLN A 318 1.91 -24.29 2.97
CA GLN A 318 0.65 -23.70 2.52
C GLN A 318 0.37 -22.36 3.21
N ASP A 319 0.55 -22.28 4.52
CA ASP A 319 0.33 -21.07 5.30
C ASP A 319 1.34 -19.99 4.94
N MET A 320 2.63 -20.35 4.87
CA MET A 320 3.67 -19.41 4.47
C MET A 320 3.47 -18.87 3.05
N LEU A 321 3.05 -19.72 2.10
CA LEU A 321 2.73 -19.30 0.75
C LEU A 321 1.60 -18.26 0.74
N ARG A 322 0.53 -18.49 1.51
CA ARG A 322 -0.59 -17.54 1.64
C ARG A 322 -0.11 -16.21 2.23
N PHE A 323 0.73 -16.25 3.27
CA PHE A 323 1.26 -15.03 3.89
C PHE A 323 2.18 -14.25 2.95
N TRP A 324 3.08 -14.92 2.23
CA TRP A 324 3.94 -14.24 1.26
C TRP A 324 3.18 -13.70 0.06
N GLN A 325 2.08 -14.34 -0.36
CA GLN A 325 1.20 -13.76 -1.39
C GLN A 325 0.57 -12.44 -0.89
N ILE A 326 0.11 -12.40 0.35
CA ILE A 326 -0.43 -11.18 0.97
C ILE A 326 0.67 -10.10 1.04
N ILE A 327 1.86 -10.43 1.52
CA ILE A 327 2.97 -9.46 1.65
C ILE A 327 3.40 -8.94 0.29
N ALA A 328 3.55 -9.81 -0.72
CA ALA A 328 3.93 -9.40 -2.07
C ALA A 328 2.94 -8.39 -2.67
N GLU A 329 1.63 -8.58 -2.44
CA GLU A 329 0.62 -7.62 -2.86
C GLU A 329 0.64 -6.32 -2.04
N ILE A 330 1.00 -6.38 -0.75
CA ILE A 330 1.21 -5.18 0.07
C ILE A 330 2.44 -4.40 -0.43
N ASP A 331 3.52 -5.08 -0.82
CA ASP A 331 4.72 -4.44 -1.36
C ASP A 331 4.40 -3.74 -2.69
N LYS A 332 3.66 -4.40 -3.60
CA LYS A 332 3.15 -3.77 -4.84
C LYS A 332 2.24 -2.59 -4.56
N TRP A 333 1.35 -2.71 -3.57
CA TRP A 333 0.49 -1.60 -3.13
C TRP A 333 1.35 -0.43 -2.64
N ASN A 334 2.38 -0.70 -1.84
CA ASN A 334 3.28 0.31 -1.32
C ASN A 334 4.08 1.03 -2.42
N GLU A 335 4.48 0.32 -3.46
CA GLU A 335 5.17 0.88 -4.62
C GLU A 335 4.24 1.74 -5.50
N LYS A 336 3.04 1.24 -5.80
CA LYS A 336 2.11 1.89 -6.75
C LYS A 336 1.25 2.99 -6.12
N GLY A 337 1.02 2.95 -4.80
CA GLY A 337 0.13 3.87 -4.11
C GLY A 337 -1.33 3.41 -4.00
N PHE A 338 -1.72 2.34 -4.71
CA PHE A 338 -3.07 1.78 -4.76
C PHE A 338 -3.04 0.27 -5.09
N VAL A 339 -4.17 -0.42 -4.89
CA VAL A 339 -4.32 -1.84 -5.25
C VAL A 339 -4.96 -1.93 -6.63
N ASP A 340 -4.23 -2.52 -7.58
CA ASP A 340 -4.75 -2.76 -8.92
C ASP A 340 -5.48 -4.11 -8.99
N LEU A 341 -6.80 -4.06 -9.10
CA LEU A 341 -7.68 -5.24 -9.20
C LEU A 341 -7.62 -5.91 -10.58
N ASN A 342 -7.13 -5.22 -11.61
CA ASN A 342 -7.10 -5.71 -12.99
C ASN A 342 -5.71 -6.19 -13.43
N GLU A 343 -4.71 -6.08 -12.55
CA GLU A 343 -3.39 -6.62 -12.79
C GLU A 343 -3.49 -8.13 -12.93
N LYS A 344 -3.17 -8.65 -14.12
CA LYS A 344 -3.06 -10.10 -14.34
C LYS A 344 -2.01 -10.62 -13.37
N ALA A 345 -2.34 -11.69 -12.65
CA ALA A 345 -1.34 -12.44 -11.88
C ALA A 345 -0.15 -12.67 -12.81
N GLU A 346 1.02 -12.17 -12.43
CA GLU A 346 2.24 -12.25 -13.21
C GLU A 346 2.50 -13.73 -13.59
N GLU A 347 2.06 -14.12 -14.78
CA GLU A 347 2.81 -15.04 -15.62
C GLU A 347 4.04 -14.25 -16.08
N GLU A 348 4.98 -14.02 -15.16
CA GLU A 348 6.30 -13.52 -15.51
C GLU A 348 7.03 -14.65 -16.23
N ALA A 349 6.75 -14.74 -17.53
CA ALA A 349 7.74 -15.09 -18.51
C ALA A 349 8.88 -14.07 -18.36
N VAL A 350 9.89 -14.44 -17.58
CA VAL A 350 11.25 -14.04 -17.95
C VAL A 350 11.49 -14.77 -19.27
N ASP A 351 11.23 -14.08 -20.37
CA ASP A 351 11.74 -14.47 -21.68
C ASP A 351 13.27 -14.33 -21.57
N ASP A 352 13.90 -15.36 -21.02
CA ASP A 352 15.34 -15.47 -20.75
C ASP A 352 16.12 -15.70 -22.06
N LYS A 353 15.66 -15.08 -23.14
CA LYS A 353 16.35 -15.02 -24.42
C LYS A 353 16.95 -13.64 -24.54
N ALA A 354 18.23 -13.52 -24.21
CA ALA A 354 19.00 -12.33 -24.51
C ALA A 354 18.78 -11.95 -25.99
N LYS A 355 18.32 -10.73 -26.25
CA LYS A 355 18.12 -10.23 -27.62
C LYS A 355 19.38 -9.50 -28.06
N CYS A 356 19.80 -9.72 -29.30
CA CYS A 356 20.97 -9.04 -29.84
C CYS A 356 20.76 -7.52 -29.87
N PRO A 357 21.68 -6.71 -29.32
CA PRO A 357 21.54 -5.25 -29.30
C PRO A 357 21.51 -4.63 -30.70
N ALA A 358 22.02 -5.32 -31.72
CA ALA A 358 22.04 -4.82 -33.09
C ALA A 358 20.81 -5.20 -33.93
N CYS A 359 20.32 -6.43 -33.82
CA CYS A 359 19.25 -6.94 -34.70
C CYS A 359 18.01 -7.47 -33.96
N GLN A 360 18.00 -7.41 -32.63
CA GLN A 360 16.97 -7.97 -31.76
C GLN A 360 16.68 -9.47 -31.95
N GLY A 361 17.56 -10.18 -32.67
CA GLY A 361 17.46 -11.62 -32.85
C GLY A 361 17.70 -12.36 -31.53
N GLU A 362 17.01 -13.47 -31.33
CA GLU A 362 17.17 -14.32 -30.16
C GLU A 362 18.61 -14.88 -30.08
N ILE A 363 19.25 -14.72 -28.92
CA ILE A 363 20.56 -15.29 -28.62
C ILE A 363 20.34 -16.48 -27.68
N THR A 364 20.95 -17.61 -28.01
CA THR A 364 21.15 -18.71 -27.09
C THR A 364 22.52 -18.53 -26.42
N ASP A 365 22.63 -18.79 -25.11
CA ASP A 365 23.79 -18.46 -24.23
C ASP A 365 25.15 -19.10 -24.61
N ALA A 366 25.28 -19.70 -25.79
CA ALA A 366 26.46 -20.46 -26.24
C ALA A 366 27.28 -19.76 -27.34
N HIS A 367 26.95 -18.55 -27.78
CA HIS A 367 27.59 -17.91 -28.94
C HIS A 367 28.22 -16.54 -28.65
N ASN A 368 29.52 -16.39 -28.95
CA ASN A 368 30.25 -15.11 -28.90
C ASN A 368 29.79 -14.09 -29.97
N PHE A 369 28.96 -14.52 -30.92
CA PHE A 369 28.44 -13.71 -32.01
C PHE A 369 26.95 -14.01 -32.22
N CYS A 370 26.16 -12.98 -32.52
CA CYS A 370 24.75 -13.16 -32.85
C CYS A 370 24.59 -14.03 -34.11
N PRO A 371 23.78 -15.11 -34.08
CA PRO A 371 23.57 -15.98 -35.23
C PRO A 371 22.92 -15.26 -36.42
N SER A 372 22.07 -14.27 -36.15
CA SER A 372 21.27 -13.60 -37.18
C SER A 372 22.00 -12.46 -37.89
N CYS A 373 22.93 -11.78 -37.22
CA CYS A 373 23.60 -10.60 -37.79
C CYS A 373 25.12 -10.55 -37.62
N GLY A 374 25.73 -11.53 -36.94
CA GLY A 374 27.18 -11.59 -36.73
C GLY A 374 27.73 -10.55 -35.74
N HIS A 375 26.88 -9.79 -35.04
CA HIS A 375 27.32 -8.82 -34.04
C HIS A 375 28.01 -9.52 -32.88
N LYS A 376 29.21 -9.05 -32.49
CA LYS A 376 29.98 -9.61 -31.38
C LYS A 376 29.27 -9.30 -30.06
N LEU A 377 28.91 -10.34 -29.33
CA LEU A 377 28.33 -10.22 -28.00
C LEU A 377 29.50 -10.08 -27.01
N ALA A 378 29.49 -9.02 -26.20
CA ALA A 378 30.53 -8.82 -25.21
C ALA A 378 30.49 -9.98 -24.20
N ALA A 379 31.67 -10.57 -23.96
CA ALA A 379 31.84 -11.72 -23.07
C ALA A 379 31.46 -11.41 -21.61
#